data_AF-W4JYM2-F1
#
_entry.id   AF-W4JYM2-F1
#
_cell.length_a   1.000
_cell.length_b   1.000
_cell.length_c   1.000
_cell.angle_alpha   90.00
_cell.angle_beta   90.00
_cell.angle_gamma   90.00
#
_symmetry.space_group_name_H-M   'P 1'
#
loop_
_entity.id
_entity.type
_entity.pdbx_description
1 polymer ?
#
loop_
_entity_poly.entity_id
_entity_poly.type
_entity_poly.pdbx_seq_one_letter_code
_entity_poly.pdbx_strand_id
1 'polypeptide(L)'
;FESVLKDTVKGRRVSESKIKKLTEVALGCMENDTQLVSLLYRTHKALPASCKVSSLYAVDALARAARHRANKQGLTGDARSGHGDCATFLSKLEAVLEGVFYDMISSAGSEGKEKSQKIVDIWAKSNTFSPTVLTRLTDVLKDANKGAYHNSMSASENPTMSSSSPAASTLPVTGPAFPPINTPSTPPTVDPSIQSSLLALLTQAAN
;
A
#
# COMPACT_ATOMS: atom_id res chain seq x y z
N PHE A 1 -11.50 -6.32 -8.65
CA PHE A 1 -10.22 -6.82 -8.09
C PHE A 1 -10.12 -6.65 -6.58
N GLU A 2 -10.25 -5.43 -6.02
CA GLU A 2 -10.07 -5.16 -4.58
C GLU A 2 -10.86 -6.08 -3.64
N SER A 3 -12.14 -6.28 -3.91
CA SER A 3 -12.98 -7.17 -3.10
C SER A 3 -12.47 -8.62 -3.08
N VAL A 4 -11.99 -9.12 -4.23
CA VAL A 4 -11.44 -10.48 -4.35
C VAL A 4 -10.11 -10.59 -3.64
N LEU A 5 -9.28 -9.54 -3.71
CA LEU A 5 -8.01 -9.48 -2.99
C LEU A 5 -8.26 -9.54 -1.48
N LYS A 6 -9.16 -8.70 -0.96
CA LYS A 6 -9.52 -8.67 0.47
C LYS A 6 -10.08 -10.01 0.95
N ASP A 7 -10.97 -10.64 0.18
CA ASP A 7 -11.51 -11.96 0.53
C ASP A 7 -10.44 -13.07 0.52
N THR A 8 -9.47 -12.98 -0.38
CA THR A 8 -8.38 -13.97 -0.50
C THR A 8 -7.40 -13.87 0.67
N VAL A 9 -7.03 -12.66 1.07
CA VAL A 9 -6.00 -12.41 2.11
C VAL A 9 -6.56 -12.44 3.53
N LYS A 10 -7.84 -12.11 3.73
CA LYS A 10 -8.50 -12.16 5.06
C LYS A 10 -9.08 -13.53 5.39
N GLY A 11 -9.17 -14.44 4.41
CA GLY A 11 -9.63 -15.80 4.65
C GLY A 11 -8.68 -16.54 5.60
N ARG A 12 -9.21 -17.36 6.52
CA ARG A 12 -8.41 -18.19 7.44
C ARG A 12 -7.40 -19.10 6.73
N ARG A 13 -7.67 -19.47 5.48
CA ARG A 13 -6.77 -20.22 4.62
C ARG A 13 -6.83 -19.65 3.21
N VAL A 14 -5.65 -19.46 2.64
CA VAL A 14 -5.54 -19.10 1.22
C VAL A 14 -5.79 -20.38 0.42
N SER A 15 -6.95 -20.45 -0.22
CA SER A 15 -7.25 -21.54 -1.16
C SER A 15 -6.60 -21.23 -2.50
N GLU A 16 -5.96 -22.24 -3.10
CA GLU A 16 -5.38 -22.14 -4.44
C GLU A 16 -6.41 -21.65 -5.48
N SER A 17 -7.67 -22.08 -5.37
CA SER A 17 -8.75 -21.62 -6.24
C SER A 17 -9.03 -20.12 -6.10
N LYS A 18 -8.94 -19.56 -4.89
CA LYS A 18 -9.09 -18.11 -4.65
C LYS A 18 -7.92 -17.34 -5.24
N ILE A 19 -6.69 -17.83 -5.07
CA ILE A 19 -5.50 -17.25 -5.71
C ILE A 19 -5.68 -17.25 -7.22
N LYS A 20 -6.05 -18.38 -7.82
CA LYS A 20 -6.23 -18.49 -9.27
C LYS A 20 -7.26 -17.49 -9.80
N LYS A 21 -8.42 -17.37 -9.12
CA LYS A 21 -9.46 -16.39 -9.47
C LYS A 21 -8.96 -14.95 -9.32
N LEU A 22 -8.23 -14.65 -8.26
CA LEU A 22 -7.62 -13.34 -8.05
C LEU A 22 -6.66 -13.00 -9.19
N THR A 23 -5.79 -13.95 -9.55
CA THR A 23 -4.82 -13.81 -10.62
C THR A 23 -5.48 -13.60 -11.98
N GLU A 24 -6.54 -14.36 -12.30
CA GLU A 24 -7.29 -14.19 -13.54
C GLU A 24 -7.92 -12.80 -13.66
N VAL A 25 -8.56 -12.33 -12.59
CA VAL A 25 -9.13 -10.96 -12.53
C VAL A 25 -8.02 -9.91 -12.67
N ALA A 26 -6.88 -10.11 -12.03
CA ALA A 26 -5.75 -9.19 -12.11
C ALA A 26 -5.18 -9.10 -13.53
N LEU A 27 -4.99 -10.24 -14.21
CA LEU A 27 -4.49 -10.30 -15.58
C LEU A 27 -5.44 -9.64 -16.58
N GLY A 28 -6.74 -9.56 -16.28
CA GLY A 28 -7.71 -8.79 -17.06
C GLY A 28 -7.67 -7.27 -16.83
N CYS A 29 -6.98 -6.81 -15.77
CA CYS A 29 -6.89 -5.39 -15.41
C CYS A 29 -5.47 -4.80 -15.59
N MET A 30 -4.60 -5.46 -16.36
CA MET A 30 -3.20 -5.05 -16.56
C MET A 30 -3.06 -3.69 -17.25
N GLU A 31 -4.06 -3.28 -18.02
CA GLU A 31 -4.20 -1.92 -18.57
C GLU A 31 -4.09 -0.82 -17.50
N ASN A 32 -4.58 -1.12 -16.28
CA ASN A 32 -4.50 -0.25 -15.11
C ASN A 32 -3.46 -0.75 -14.10
N ASP A 33 -2.33 -1.29 -14.57
CA ASP A 33 -1.26 -1.88 -13.77
C ASP A 33 -0.84 -1.05 -12.55
N THR A 34 -0.78 0.26 -12.72
CA THR A 34 -0.36 1.20 -11.69
C THR A 34 -1.33 1.20 -10.51
N GLN A 35 -2.63 1.28 -10.80
CA GLN A 35 -3.67 1.20 -9.77
C GLN A 35 -3.67 -0.18 -9.10
N LEU A 36 -3.42 -1.23 -9.88
CA LEU A 36 -3.36 -2.61 -9.39
C LEU A 36 -2.22 -2.82 -8.39
N VAL A 37 -1.01 -2.35 -8.72
CA VAL A 37 0.17 -2.40 -7.84
C VAL A 37 -0.05 -1.56 -6.59
N SER A 38 -0.54 -0.31 -6.73
CA SER A 38 -0.83 0.54 -5.57
C SER A 38 -1.85 -0.09 -4.63
N LEU A 39 -2.87 -0.76 -5.17
CA LEU A 39 -3.88 -1.44 -4.39
C LEU A 39 -3.34 -2.69 -3.68
N LEU A 40 -2.50 -3.48 -4.35
CA LEU A 40 -1.79 -4.62 -3.74
C LEU A 40 -0.93 -4.16 -2.56
N TYR A 41 -0.10 -3.14 -2.78
CA TYR A 41 0.80 -2.61 -1.77
C TYR A 41 0.05 -2.04 -0.56
N ARG A 42 -0.95 -1.18 -0.80
CA ARG A 42 -1.76 -0.60 0.28
C ARG A 42 -2.56 -1.64 1.04
N THR A 43 -3.11 -2.64 0.35
CA THR A 43 -3.83 -3.74 1.00
C THR A 43 -2.87 -4.55 1.87
N HIS A 44 -1.68 -4.87 1.37
CA HIS A 44 -0.66 -5.58 2.14
C HIS A 44 -0.31 -4.84 3.45
N LYS A 45 -0.01 -3.55 3.35
CA LYS A 45 0.34 -2.72 4.52
C LYS A 45 -0.80 -2.56 5.52
N ALA A 46 -2.04 -2.57 5.07
CA ALA A 46 -3.22 -2.45 5.92
C ALA A 46 -3.60 -3.79 6.61
N LEU A 47 -2.96 -4.90 6.25
CA LEU A 47 -3.28 -6.21 6.84
C LEU A 47 -2.56 -6.44 8.17
N PRO A 48 -3.20 -7.17 9.11
CA PRO A 48 -2.54 -7.65 10.30
C PRO A 48 -1.45 -8.68 9.95
N ALA A 49 -0.46 -8.83 10.85
CA ALA A 49 0.68 -9.75 10.70
C ALA A 49 0.26 -11.17 10.24
N SER A 50 -0.82 -11.69 10.81
CA SER A 50 -1.36 -13.03 10.52
C SER A 50 -1.77 -13.24 9.05
N CYS A 51 -2.12 -12.17 8.33
CA CYS A 51 -2.57 -12.21 6.95
C CYS A 51 -1.48 -11.76 5.95
N LYS A 52 -0.33 -11.26 6.43
CA LYS A 52 0.72 -10.76 5.53
C LYS A 52 1.37 -11.86 4.72
N VAL A 53 1.62 -13.02 5.34
CA VAL A 53 2.11 -14.23 4.65
C VAL A 53 1.14 -14.64 3.53
N SER A 54 -0.16 -14.63 3.80
CA SER A 54 -1.21 -14.91 2.81
C SER A 54 -1.20 -13.91 1.65
N SER A 55 -1.04 -12.62 1.96
CA SER A 55 -0.89 -11.58 0.95
C SER A 55 0.37 -11.75 0.11
N LEU A 56 1.48 -12.18 0.71
CA LEU A 56 2.73 -12.41 -0.01
C LEU A 56 2.57 -13.55 -1.02
N TYR A 57 1.90 -14.65 -0.65
CA TYR A 57 1.61 -15.74 -1.59
C TYR A 57 0.68 -15.31 -2.74
N ALA A 58 -0.27 -14.42 -2.48
CA ALA A 58 -1.11 -13.85 -3.53
C ALA A 58 -0.29 -12.99 -4.52
N VAL A 59 0.65 -12.18 -4.01
CA VAL A 59 1.58 -11.40 -4.83
C VAL A 59 2.51 -12.31 -5.64
N ASP A 60 3.07 -13.36 -5.03
CA ASP A 60 3.89 -14.37 -5.72
C ASP A 60 3.16 -14.99 -6.91
N ALA A 61 1.98 -15.54 -6.67
CA ALA A 61 1.23 -16.24 -7.71
C ALA A 61 0.84 -15.29 -8.85
N LEU A 62 0.49 -14.04 -8.52
CA LEU A 62 0.21 -13.02 -9.52
C LEU A 62 1.46 -12.63 -10.32
N ALA A 63 2.60 -12.42 -9.68
CA ALA A 63 3.86 -12.10 -10.36
C ALA A 63 4.26 -13.20 -11.34
N ARG A 64 4.19 -14.48 -10.91
CA ARG A 64 4.49 -15.62 -11.78
C ARG A 64 3.54 -15.71 -12.97
N ALA A 65 2.26 -15.48 -12.75
CA ALA A 65 1.28 -15.52 -13.83
C ALA A 65 1.42 -14.34 -14.81
N ALA A 66 1.71 -13.14 -14.31
CA ALA A 66 2.02 -11.98 -15.14
C ALA A 66 3.28 -12.23 -15.99
N ARG A 67 4.33 -12.82 -15.40
CA ARG A 67 5.54 -13.21 -16.15
C ARG A 67 5.26 -14.22 -17.23
N HIS A 68 4.49 -15.26 -16.91
CA HIS A 68 4.10 -16.28 -17.88
C HIS A 68 3.34 -15.67 -19.06
N ARG A 69 2.40 -14.76 -18.78
CA ARG A 69 1.66 -14.04 -19.82
C ARG A 69 2.55 -13.11 -20.65
N ALA A 70 3.43 -12.35 -20.00
CA ALA A 70 4.39 -11.48 -20.68
C ALA A 70 5.28 -12.26 -21.65
N ASN A 71 5.84 -13.39 -21.21
CA ASN A 71 6.66 -14.26 -22.06
C ASN A 71 5.85 -14.85 -23.22
N LYS A 72 4.61 -15.29 -22.96
CA LYS A 72 3.73 -15.86 -24.00
C LYS A 72 3.37 -14.84 -25.09
N GLN A 73 3.17 -13.58 -24.70
CA GLN A 73 2.80 -12.50 -25.62
C GLN A 73 4.02 -11.76 -26.21
N GLY A 74 5.25 -12.12 -25.81
CA GLY A 74 6.48 -11.46 -26.28
C GLY A 74 6.61 -10.01 -25.83
N LEU A 75 5.99 -9.65 -24.70
CA LEU A 75 5.87 -8.28 -24.24
C LEU A 75 7.20 -7.81 -23.65
N THR A 76 7.84 -6.86 -24.32
CA THR A 76 9.11 -6.25 -23.88
C THR A 76 8.85 -4.92 -23.22
N GLY A 77 8.07 -4.90 -22.12
CA GLY A 77 8.01 -3.79 -21.14
C GLY A 77 8.13 -2.35 -21.66
N ASP A 78 7.55 -2.05 -22.83
CA ASP A 78 7.73 -0.74 -23.47
C ASP A 78 6.79 0.25 -22.78
N ALA A 79 7.30 0.89 -21.72
CA ALA A 79 6.59 1.94 -20.98
C ALA A 79 6.23 3.17 -21.83
N ARG A 80 6.65 3.20 -23.11
CA ARG A 80 6.40 4.27 -24.08
C ARG A 80 5.01 4.22 -24.72
N SER A 81 4.29 3.10 -24.63
CA SER A 81 2.93 2.99 -25.20
C SER A 81 1.87 3.75 -24.40
N GLY A 82 2.20 4.16 -23.16
CA GLY A 82 1.24 4.80 -22.25
C GLY A 82 0.14 3.86 -21.72
N HIS A 83 0.14 2.59 -22.14
CA HIS A 83 -0.83 1.57 -21.77
C HIS A 83 -0.17 0.54 -20.84
N GLY A 84 -0.82 0.23 -19.72
CA GLY A 84 -0.32 -0.76 -18.76
C GLY A 84 -0.39 -2.18 -19.33
N ASP A 85 0.62 -2.98 -19.05
CA ASP A 85 0.69 -4.37 -19.50
C ASP A 85 1.39 -5.26 -18.47
N CYS A 86 1.44 -6.57 -18.70
CA CYS A 86 2.05 -7.53 -17.77
C CYS A 86 3.53 -7.23 -17.50
N ALA A 87 4.25 -6.71 -18.49
CA ALA A 87 5.65 -6.36 -18.34
C ALA A 87 5.86 -5.06 -17.53
N THR A 88 5.07 -4.02 -17.79
CA THR A 88 5.13 -2.76 -16.99
C THR A 88 4.61 -2.98 -15.57
N PHE A 89 3.62 -3.86 -15.39
CA PHE A 89 3.16 -4.32 -14.08
C PHE A 89 4.28 -4.95 -13.27
N LEU A 90 5.08 -5.85 -13.87
CA LEU A 90 6.21 -6.48 -13.18
C LEU A 90 7.27 -5.46 -12.76
N SER A 91 7.60 -4.49 -13.63
CA SER A 91 8.53 -3.41 -13.30
C SER A 91 8.02 -2.52 -12.17
N LYS A 92 6.73 -2.19 -12.16
CA LYS A 92 6.11 -1.40 -11.07
C LYS A 92 6.02 -2.21 -9.79
N LEU A 93 5.74 -3.51 -9.89
CA LEU A 93 5.67 -4.41 -8.75
C LEU A 93 7.05 -4.50 -8.08
N GLU A 94 8.11 -4.65 -8.86
CA GLU A 94 9.50 -4.63 -8.38
C GLU A 94 9.79 -3.41 -7.50
N ALA A 95 9.37 -2.22 -7.93
CA ALA A 95 9.60 -0.98 -7.18
C ALA A 95 8.92 -0.94 -5.80
N VAL A 96 7.87 -1.73 -5.57
CA VAL A 96 7.18 -1.80 -4.27
C VAL A 96 7.54 -3.04 -3.44
N LEU A 97 8.23 -4.03 -4.02
CA LEU A 97 8.54 -5.31 -3.36
C LEU A 97 9.45 -5.13 -2.13
N GLU A 98 10.43 -4.23 -2.19
CA GLU A 98 11.31 -3.93 -1.05
C GLU A 98 10.49 -3.47 0.17
N GLY A 99 9.51 -2.59 -0.05
CA GLY A 99 8.62 -2.12 1.00
C GLY A 99 7.69 -3.22 1.54
N VAL A 100 7.24 -4.15 0.69
CA VAL A 100 6.46 -5.34 1.12
C VAL A 100 7.32 -6.24 2.01
N PHE A 101 8.58 -6.46 1.64
CA PHE A 101 9.47 -7.36 2.37
C PHE A 101 9.86 -6.77 3.73
N TYR A 102 10.12 -5.46 3.78
CA TYR A 102 10.36 -4.79 5.04
C TYR A 102 9.15 -4.88 5.97
N ASP A 103 7.95 -4.64 5.44
CA ASP A 103 6.70 -4.72 6.21
C ASP A 103 6.41 -6.15 6.72
N MET A 104 6.82 -7.18 5.96
CA MET A 104 6.82 -8.58 6.37
C MET A 104 7.79 -8.85 7.52
N ILE A 105 9.02 -8.37 7.44
CA ILE A 105 10.04 -8.59 8.47
C ILE A 105 9.69 -7.82 9.75
N SER A 106 9.22 -6.58 9.61
CA SER A 106 8.82 -5.72 10.74
C SER A 106 7.60 -6.27 11.47
N SER A 107 6.63 -6.84 10.75
CA SER A 107 5.36 -7.26 11.36
C SER A 107 5.27 -8.75 11.69
N ALA A 108 5.86 -9.63 10.89
CA ALA A 108 5.84 -11.09 11.08
C ALA A 108 7.20 -11.65 11.55
N GLY A 109 8.21 -10.80 11.77
CA GLY A 109 9.48 -11.17 12.37
C GLY A 109 10.23 -12.25 11.60
N SER A 110 10.69 -13.27 12.33
CA SER A 110 11.43 -14.42 11.77
C SER A 110 10.60 -15.24 10.79
N GLU A 111 9.32 -15.47 11.07
CA GLU A 111 8.42 -16.19 10.17
C GLU A 111 8.29 -15.45 8.83
N GLY A 112 8.08 -14.13 8.89
CA GLY A 112 8.02 -13.31 7.69
C GLY A 112 9.28 -13.41 6.84
N LYS A 113 10.45 -13.39 7.49
CA LYS A 113 11.76 -13.54 6.83
C LYS A 113 11.90 -14.89 6.12
N GLU A 114 11.61 -16.00 6.80
CA GLU A 114 11.71 -17.34 6.21
C GLU A 114 10.79 -17.51 5.01
N LYS A 115 9.56 -16.99 5.09
CA LYS A 115 8.59 -17.06 3.99
C LYS A 115 9.02 -16.19 2.81
N SER A 116 9.46 -14.95 3.08
CA SER A 116 9.99 -14.06 2.04
C SER A 116 11.23 -14.66 1.36
N GLN A 117 12.15 -15.28 2.10
CA GLN A 117 13.30 -15.97 1.51
C GLN A 117 12.88 -17.12 0.58
N LYS A 118 11.88 -17.91 0.97
CA LYS A 118 11.32 -18.97 0.11
C LYS A 118 10.69 -18.42 -1.16
N ILE A 119 10.00 -17.29 -1.09
CA ILE A 119 9.42 -16.64 -2.26
C ILE A 119 10.51 -16.15 -3.23
N VAL A 120 11.60 -15.56 -2.71
CA VAL A 120 12.74 -15.15 -3.55
C VAL A 120 13.35 -16.34 -4.29
N ASP A 121 13.53 -17.47 -3.60
CA ASP A 121 14.04 -18.70 -4.21
C ASP A 121 13.09 -19.25 -5.31
N ILE A 122 11.77 -19.22 -5.06
CA ILE A 122 10.76 -19.57 -6.08
C ILE A 122 10.87 -18.65 -7.30
N TRP A 123 11.07 -17.34 -7.11
CA TRP A 123 11.23 -16.39 -8.20
C TRP A 123 12.54 -16.57 -8.97
N ALA A 124 13.62 -16.95 -8.29
CA ALA A 124 14.89 -17.32 -8.91
C ALA A 124 14.70 -18.56 -9.80
N LYS A 125 14.10 -19.62 -9.26
CA LYS A 125 13.85 -20.86 -9.98
C LYS A 125 12.87 -20.70 -11.14
N SER A 126 11.88 -19.83 -11.00
CA SER A 126 10.84 -19.58 -12.00
C SER A 126 11.21 -18.47 -13.00
N ASN A 127 12.42 -17.90 -12.92
CA ASN A 127 12.89 -16.77 -13.72
C ASN A 127 11.86 -15.61 -13.80
N THR A 128 11.23 -15.31 -12.65
CA THR A 128 10.14 -14.32 -12.55
C THR A 128 10.69 -12.90 -12.61
N PHE A 129 11.78 -12.66 -11.88
CA PHE A 129 12.51 -11.40 -11.86
C PHE A 129 13.99 -11.64 -12.23
N SER A 130 14.69 -10.57 -12.60
CA SER A 130 16.13 -10.63 -12.90
C SER A 130 16.94 -10.96 -11.63
N PRO A 131 18.06 -11.70 -11.74
CA PRO A 131 18.92 -12.02 -10.60
C PRO A 131 19.42 -10.78 -9.84
N THR A 132 19.57 -9.63 -10.52
CA THR A 132 19.93 -8.36 -9.88
C THR A 132 18.89 -7.94 -8.84
N VAL A 133 17.61 -8.10 -9.16
CA VAL A 133 16.47 -7.74 -8.30
C VAL A 133 16.39 -8.69 -7.11
N LEU A 134 16.54 -9.99 -7.38
CA LEU A 134 16.50 -11.02 -6.34
C LEU A 134 17.65 -10.88 -5.34
N THR A 135 18.83 -10.46 -5.83
CA THR A 135 19.97 -10.13 -4.97
C THR A 135 19.65 -8.95 -4.06
N ARG A 136 19.08 -7.85 -4.60
CA ARG A 136 18.65 -6.70 -3.80
C ARG A 136 17.61 -7.06 -2.75
N LEU A 137 16.59 -7.84 -3.11
CA LEU A 137 15.57 -8.29 -2.16
C LEU A 137 16.17 -9.16 -1.05
N THR A 138 17.11 -10.04 -1.40
CA THR A 138 17.84 -10.87 -0.42
C THR A 138 18.71 -10.03 0.51
N ASP A 139 19.27 -8.93 0.01
CA ASP A 139 20.02 -7.96 0.81
C ASP A 139 19.11 -7.25 1.80
N VAL A 140 17.93 -6.77 1.38
CA VAL A 140 16.90 -6.19 2.27
C VAL A 140 16.50 -7.18 3.38
N LEU A 141 16.38 -8.47 3.05
CA LEU A 141 16.12 -9.55 4.03
C LEU A 141 17.23 -9.74 5.07
N LYS A 142 18.48 -9.38 4.72
CA LYS A 142 19.65 -9.40 5.61
C LYS A 142 19.77 -8.10 6.40
N ASP A 143 19.61 -6.95 5.76
CA ASP A 143 19.79 -5.61 6.34
C ASP A 143 18.63 -5.14 7.23
N ALA A 144 17.42 -5.64 7.03
CA ALA A 144 16.31 -5.35 7.94
C ALA A 144 16.60 -5.78 9.39
N ASN A 145 17.62 -6.62 9.62
CA ASN A 145 18.15 -6.97 10.95
C ASN A 145 18.95 -5.84 11.63
N LYS A 146 19.36 -4.80 10.88
CA LYS A 146 20.17 -3.67 11.35
C LYS A 146 19.40 -2.35 11.51
N GLY A 147 18.09 -2.34 11.29
CA GLY A 147 17.20 -1.28 11.77
C GLY A 147 17.35 0.12 11.15
N ALA A 148 17.91 0.28 9.95
CA ALA A 148 18.03 1.59 9.30
C ALA A 148 17.46 1.56 7.88
N TYR A 149 16.27 2.13 7.70
CA TYR A 149 15.72 2.43 6.39
C TYR A 149 16.35 3.75 5.89
N HIS A 150 17.21 3.69 4.87
CA HIS A 150 17.57 4.89 4.10
C HIS A 150 16.75 4.87 2.82
N ASN A 151 15.66 5.64 2.79
CA ASN A 151 14.88 5.88 1.59
C ASN A 151 15.73 6.68 0.60
N SER A 152 16.59 5.99 -0.16
CA SER A 152 17.33 6.58 -1.28
C SER A 152 16.48 6.50 -2.54
N MET A 153 15.35 7.20 -2.54
CA MET A 153 14.74 7.63 -3.80
C MET A 153 15.63 8.75 -4.33
N SER A 154 16.42 8.43 -5.35
CA SER A 154 17.37 9.33 -6.01
C SER A 154 16.66 10.59 -6.51
N ALA A 155 16.89 11.73 -5.85
CA ALA A 155 16.70 13.06 -6.42
C ALA A 155 18.11 13.57 -6.77
N SER A 156 18.54 13.28 -7.98
CA SER A 156 19.61 14.04 -8.62
C SER A 156 19.00 15.37 -9.03
N GLU A 157 19.37 16.47 -8.36
CA GLU A 157 19.72 17.75 -8.99
C GLU A 157 20.15 18.82 -7.95
N ASN A 158 21.47 19.05 -7.95
CA ASN A 158 22.24 20.28 -7.70
C ASN A 158 22.36 20.93 -6.28
N PRO A 159 23.60 21.33 -5.87
CA PRO A 159 23.82 22.06 -4.64
C PRO A 159 23.73 23.57 -4.90
N THR A 160 22.91 24.31 -4.15
CA THR A 160 23.03 25.77 -4.13
C THR A 160 22.70 26.32 -2.75
N MET A 161 23.79 26.68 -2.07
CA MET A 161 23.96 27.79 -1.12
C MET A 161 22.82 28.13 -0.16
N SER A 162 23.16 27.89 1.11
CA SER A 162 22.71 28.61 2.30
C SER A 162 22.35 30.07 2.04
N SER A 163 21.12 30.45 2.35
CA SER A 163 20.73 31.86 2.53
C SER A 163 19.95 32.01 3.84
N SER A 164 20.64 32.71 4.73
CA SER A 164 20.29 33.32 6.00
C SER A 164 18.82 33.72 6.18
N SER A 165 18.25 33.33 7.32
CA SER A 165 17.14 34.05 7.97
C SER A 165 17.59 35.44 8.43
N PRO A 166 16.64 36.38 8.55
CA PRO A 166 16.46 37.02 9.84
C PRO A 166 15.00 37.09 10.27
N ALA A 167 14.80 36.80 11.56
CA ALA A 167 13.56 37.01 12.29
C ALA A 167 13.49 38.43 12.87
N ALA A 168 12.26 38.83 13.19
CA ALA A 168 11.84 39.84 14.15
C ALA A 168 11.90 41.32 13.74
N SER A 169 10.70 41.91 13.60
CA SER A 169 10.47 43.31 13.90
C SER A 169 9.33 43.39 14.91
N THR A 170 9.71 43.79 16.12
CA THR A 170 8.88 44.14 17.28
C THR A 170 8.44 45.60 17.16
N LEU A 171 7.17 45.90 17.47
CA LEU A 171 6.74 47.24 17.90
C LEU A 171 5.77 47.12 19.09
N PRO A 172 5.92 47.95 20.15
CA PRO A 172 5.04 48.01 21.33
C PRO A 172 4.19 49.29 21.39
N VAL A 173 3.00 49.26 22.01
CA VAL A 173 2.26 50.41 22.60
C VAL A 173 0.97 49.89 23.29
N THR A 174 0.94 49.68 24.63
CA THR A 174 0.46 50.55 25.74
C THR A 174 -1.05 50.93 25.80
N GLY A 175 -1.84 50.09 26.50
CA GLY A 175 -2.88 50.37 27.56
C GLY A 175 -4.21 51.10 27.23
N PRO A 176 -5.20 51.17 28.17
CA PRO A 176 -5.45 50.38 29.40
C PRO A 176 -6.94 49.93 29.65
N ALA A 177 -7.12 49.17 30.74
CA ALA A 177 -8.31 49.02 31.62
C ALA A 177 -9.41 47.95 31.35
N PHE A 178 -9.64 47.13 32.39
CA PHE A 178 -10.71 46.12 32.60
C PHE A 178 -11.97 46.77 33.23
N PRO A 179 -13.17 46.11 33.23
CA PRO A 179 -13.57 45.17 34.30
C PRO A 179 -14.24 43.84 33.80
N PRO A 180 -14.54 42.88 34.70
CA PRO A 180 -14.71 41.44 34.39
C PRO A 180 -16.19 40.94 34.38
N ILE A 181 -16.36 39.59 34.41
CA ILE A 181 -17.57 38.75 34.65
C ILE A 181 -18.35 38.40 33.35
N ASN A 182 -18.74 37.16 33.00
CA ASN A 182 -19.10 35.92 33.72
C ASN A 182 -18.93 34.68 32.80
N THR A 183 -18.61 33.51 33.37
CA THR A 183 -18.82 32.14 32.81
C THR A 183 -20.33 31.76 32.84
N PRO A 184 -20.86 30.60 32.35
CA PRO A 184 -20.23 29.30 32.01
C PRO A 184 -20.87 28.44 30.85
N SER A 185 -20.28 27.26 30.57
CA SER A 185 -20.92 25.98 30.09
C SER A 185 -21.57 25.95 28.67
N THR A 186 -21.58 24.92 27.81
CA THR A 186 -21.43 23.44 27.81
C THR A 186 -21.47 22.97 26.32
N PRO A 187 -21.10 21.72 25.97
CA PRO A 187 -21.01 21.22 24.58
C PRO A 187 -22.37 20.77 23.99
N PRO A 188 -22.55 20.75 22.65
CA PRO A 188 -23.79 20.26 22.05
C PRO A 188 -23.84 18.72 22.05
N THR A 189 -24.71 18.17 22.88
CA THR A 189 -25.19 16.78 22.79
C THR A 189 -26.25 16.69 21.69
N VAL A 190 -26.02 15.80 20.72
CA VAL A 190 -26.98 15.46 19.66
C VAL A 190 -28.04 14.50 20.22
N ASP A 191 -29.30 14.91 20.14
CA ASP A 191 -30.46 14.14 20.62
C ASP A 191 -30.93 13.11 19.56
N PRO A 192 -31.13 11.83 19.91
CA PRO A 192 -31.54 10.77 18.99
C PRO A 192 -33.06 10.72 18.68
N SER A 193 -33.87 11.68 19.12
CA SER A 193 -35.34 11.64 18.95
C SER A 193 -35.86 12.11 17.58
N ILE A 194 -35.00 12.68 16.71
CA ILE A 194 -35.42 13.20 15.39
C ILE A 194 -35.56 12.07 14.33
N GLN A 195 -34.97 10.90 14.54
CA GLN A 195 -35.05 9.80 13.56
C GLN A 195 -36.43 9.10 13.56
N SER A 196 -37.14 9.12 14.68
CA SER A 196 -38.41 8.39 14.83
C SER A 196 -39.61 9.10 14.18
N SER A 197 -39.55 10.43 14.00
CA SER A 197 -40.61 11.22 13.39
C SER A 197 -40.63 11.14 11.85
N LEU A 198 -39.49 10.90 11.19
CA LEU A 198 -39.46 10.66 9.74
C LEU A 198 -40.07 9.31 9.36
N LEU A 199 -39.92 8.27 10.19
CA LEU A 199 -40.48 6.94 9.91
C LEU A 199 -42.01 6.91 10.08
N ALA A 200 -42.55 7.67 11.04
CA ALA A 200 -43.98 7.77 11.26
C ALA A 200 -44.72 8.48 10.11
N LEU A 201 -44.09 9.49 9.49
CA LEU A 201 -44.73 10.26 8.42
C LEU A 201 -44.83 9.50 7.09
N LEU A 202 -43.92 8.57 6.81
CA LEU A 202 -43.94 7.80 5.55
C LEU A 202 -45.04 6.72 5.52
N THR A 203 -45.49 6.26 6.70
CA THR A 203 -46.51 5.20 6.81
C THR A 203 -47.93 5.72 6.58
N GLN A 204 -48.14 7.04 6.62
CA GLN A 204 -49.46 7.64 6.46
C GLN A 204 -49.83 7.96 5.00
N ALA A 205 -48.92 7.75 4.05
CA ALA A 205 -49.15 7.98 2.61
C ALA A 205 -49.45 6.71 1.81
N ALA A 206 -49.59 5.55 2.48
CA ALA A 206 -49.91 4.27 1.87
C ALA A 206 -51.22 3.71 2.44
N ASN A 207 -52.33 4.44 2.24
CA ASN A 207 -53.68 3.86 2.21
C ASN A 207 -54.59 4.74 1.35
#